data_AF-A0A6B1E950-F1
#
_entry.id   AF-A0A6B1E950-F1
#
_cell.length_a   1.000
_cell.length_b   1.000
_cell.length_c   1.000
_cell.angle_alpha   90.00
_cell.angle_beta   90.00
_cell.angle_gamma   90.00
#
_symmetry.space_group_name_H-M   'P 1'
#
loop_
_entity.id
_entity.type
_entity.pdbx_description
1 polymer ?
#
loop_
_entity_poly.entity_id
_entity_poly.type
_entity_poly.pdbx_seq_one_letter_code
_entity_poly.pdbx_strand_id
1 'polypeptide(L)'
;MTRRHEAVQSALDEIRRLRDTLGPSEELLEAVGPTLTELALREELFDADAFAVDAGALMTIYELSVDIDGKLGLYASAGMPGKQQPPHDHRTWSVIAGVRGAEHNQYFERTDDGRDPEQGRLEPRGERTLRRGDANGMMGDGFHTIRVLDEGPAMHLHLYGYPLDRLTGRVYFDGVEGGVERPFMGRPDLRSAKVTAQELAAMQDDGEELAVLDTRDVAIHSIGHVPESCPVPAAELEWRLAGLLPRRAVRVVVIGEDDSAAHRAAHVVRRQGFTNAAVLAGGVEAWAEAGYDVHDGIHTMSKAFGEHVAHLRDTPLISADELRSRREQGLTVALVDCRPELEFEALHVPGAVNAPGTELLARVLGMDLEPGTPIAVSCAGRTRSIIGAQTLIDAGVDFPVLALENGTMGWKLAGEELAEGVDDAAAPPSPSALRDAAVRTRRLADTHGVPVIGEADLAGWLGDDSRTTYVFDVSSPAGYAAGHRPGLASAPGGQLIQELTARTAVPSARIVVADSDGVQSLLTAYWLRLMGRDAFALPDANRGRWLETSSDVEAEPARPAKPYERTVDALQAMRDYIEWELDLLDRVDAASFGLD
;
A
#
# COMPACT_ATOMS: atom_id res chain seq x y z
N MET A 1 2.30 -8.38 -16.19
CA MET A 1 3.19 -8.22 -15.02
C MET A 1 3.51 -9.54 -14.32
N THR A 2 2.53 -10.28 -13.78
CA THR A 2 2.70 -11.56 -13.04
C THR A 2 3.56 -12.59 -13.78
N ARG A 3 3.23 -12.87 -15.04
CA ARG A 3 3.99 -13.81 -15.89
C ARG A 3 5.49 -13.49 -16.00
N ARG A 4 5.87 -12.21 -15.98
CA ARG A 4 7.28 -11.77 -15.98
C ARG A 4 7.92 -12.08 -14.65
N HIS A 5 7.25 -11.72 -13.55
CA HIS A 5 7.76 -11.97 -12.20
C HIS A 5 8.00 -13.46 -11.95
N GLU A 6 7.03 -14.32 -12.27
CA GLU A 6 7.17 -15.78 -12.11
C GLU A 6 8.32 -16.37 -12.94
N ALA A 7 8.44 -15.95 -14.20
CA ALA A 7 9.53 -16.40 -15.08
C ALA A 7 10.91 -15.96 -14.55
N VAL A 8 11.00 -14.72 -14.07
CA VAL A 8 12.23 -14.18 -13.46
C VAL A 8 12.57 -14.94 -12.18
N GLN A 9 11.62 -15.16 -11.28
CA GLN A 9 11.89 -15.88 -10.02
C GLN A 9 12.27 -17.34 -10.29
N SER A 10 11.59 -18.02 -11.22
CA SER A 10 11.92 -19.39 -11.61
C SER A 10 13.35 -19.51 -12.17
N ALA A 11 13.76 -18.59 -13.05
CA ALA A 11 15.12 -18.56 -13.56
C ALA A 11 16.15 -18.29 -12.45
N LEU A 12 15.85 -17.35 -11.54
CA LEU A 12 16.73 -17.01 -10.43
C LEU A 12 16.85 -18.14 -9.40
N ASP A 13 15.80 -18.90 -9.14
CA ASP A 13 15.86 -20.08 -8.27
C ASP A 13 16.81 -21.14 -8.82
N GLU A 14 16.80 -21.37 -10.13
CA GLU A 14 17.78 -22.26 -10.77
C GLU A 14 19.20 -21.70 -10.68
N ILE A 15 19.39 -20.42 -10.97
CA ILE A 15 20.70 -19.75 -10.90
C ILE A 15 21.25 -19.78 -9.47
N ARG A 16 20.41 -19.58 -8.45
CA ARG A 16 20.80 -19.69 -7.04
C ARG A 16 21.32 -21.10 -6.73
N ARG A 17 20.61 -22.15 -7.17
CA ARG A 17 21.05 -23.55 -7.00
C ARG A 17 22.40 -23.82 -7.65
N LEU A 18 22.60 -23.35 -8.89
CA LEU A 18 23.88 -23.48 -9.60
C LEU A 18 25.01 -22.75 -8.88
N ARG A 19 24.77 -21.50 -8.48
CA ARG A 19 25.73 -20.68 -7.72
C ARG A 19 26.14 -21.36 -6.42
N ASP A 20 25.19 -21.87 -5.66
CA ASP A 20 25.44 -22.48 -4.35
C ASP A 20 26.17 -23.83 -4.48
N THR A 21 26.06 -24.49 -5.65
CA THR A 21 26.74 -25.77 -5.94
C THR A 21 28.16 -25.56 -6.47
N LEU A 22 28.34 -24.66 -7.44
CA LEU A 22 29.59 -24.51 -8.19
C LEU A 22 30.50 -23.41 -7.63
N GLY A 23 29.93 -22.40 -6.97
CA GLY A 23 30.64 -21.17 -6.60
C GLY A 23 31.09 -20.34 -7.81
N PRO A 24 31.59 -19.10 -7.60
CA PRO A 24 32.04 -18.23 -8.69
C PRO A 24 33.19 -18.86 -9.50
N SER A 25 32.93 -19.22 -10.75
CA SER A 25 33.87 -19.91 -11.64
C SER A 25 33.41 -19.83 -13.09
N GLU A 26 34.29 -20.14 -14.05
CA GLU A 26 33.92 -20.30 -15.47
C GLU A 26 32.86 -21.41 -15.64
N GLU A 27 32.95 -22.49 -14.85
CA GLU A 27 31.96 -23.58 -14.86
C GLU A 27 30.56 -23.08 -14.45
N LEU A 28 30.47 -22.16 -13.48
CA LEU A 28 29.21 -21.50 -13.13
C LEU A 28 28.67 -20.67 -14.28
N LEU A 29 29.53 -19.90 -14.97
CA LEU A 29 29.12 -19.05 -16.08
C LEU A 29 28.53 -19.88 -17.23
N GLU A 30 29.17 -21.00 -17.57
CA GLU A 30 28.69 -21.95 -18.58
C GLU A 30 27.35 -22.58 -18.17
N ALA A 31 27.17 -22.91 -16.88
CA ALA A 31 25.94 -23.49 -16.37
C ALA A 31 24.76 -22.50 -16.32
N VAL A 32 25.01 -21.22 -16.02
CA VAL A 32 23.98 -20.17 -15.92
C VAL A 32 23.52 -19.67 -17.29
N GLY A 33 24.41 -19.66 -18.29
CA GLY A 33 24.12 -19.17 -19.64
C GLY A 33 22.82 -19.70 -20.26
N PRO A 34 22.57 -21.02 -20.28
CA PRO A 34 21.34 -21.61 -20.80
C PRO A 34 20.06 -21.11 -20.11
N THR A 35 20.05 -21.08 -18.78
CA THR A 35 18.89 -20.62 -17.99
C THR A 35 18.54 -19.16 -18.28
N LEU A 36 19.55 -18.28 -18.33
CA LEU A 36 19.32 -16.87 -18.65
C LEU A 36 18.89 -16.67 -20.11
N THR A 37 19.42 -17.49 -21.03
CA THR A 37 19.03 -17.49 -22.44
C THR A 37 17.57 -17.91 -22.61
N GLU A 38 17.11 -18.93 -21.90
CA GLU A 38 15.70 -19.37 -21.94
C GLU A 38 14.76 -18.24 -21.50
N LEU A 39 15.10 -17.53 -20.43
CA LEU A 39 14.36 -16.35 -20.01
C LEU A 39 14.39 -15.24 -21.07
N ALA A 40 15.56 -14.97 -21.66
CA ALA A 40 15.72 -13.92 -22.67
C ALA A 40 14.96 -14.21 -23.98
N LEU A 41 14.74 -15.49 -24.33
CA LEU A 41 13.96 -15.87 -25.51
C LEU A 41 12.47 -15.48 -25.39
N ARG A 42 11.98 -15.25 -24.16
CA ARG A 42 10.62 -14.79 -23.86
C ARG A 42 10.48 -13.27 -23.99
N GLU A 43 10.71 -12.77 -25.21
CA GLU A 43 10.67 -11.34 -25.53
C GLU A 43 9.34 -10.67 -25.14
N GLU A 44 8.23 -11.42 -25.14
CA GLU A 44 6.90 -10.94 -24.73
C GLU A 44 6.81 -10.50 -23.26
N LEU A 45 7.78 -10.90 -22.42
CA LEU A 45 7.88 -10.44 -21.04
C LEU A 45 8.62 -9.11 -20.89
N PHE A 46 9.35 -8.69 -21.93
CA PHE A 46 10.23 -7.52 -21.92
C PHE A 46 9.87 -6.56 -23.05
N ASP A 47 8.58 -6.27 -23.21
CA ASP A 47 8.07 -5.45 -24.31
C ASP A 47 8.72 -4.05 -24.37
N ALA A 48 8.67 -3.43 -25.53
CA ALA A 48 9.41 -2.20 -25.79
C ALA A 48 8.85 -0.98 -25.05
N ASP A 49 7.55 -0.96 -24.72
CA ASP A 49 6.89 0.19 -24.12
C ASP A 49 7.13 0.22 -22.61
N ALA A 50 7.02 -0.94 -21.94
CA ALA A 50 7.31 -1.08 -20.51
C ALA A 50 8.79 -0.87 -20.16
N PHE A 51 9.69 -1.04 -21.15
CA PHE A 51 11.15 -0.94 -21.00
C PHE A 51 11.79 0.06 -21.98
N ALA A 52 11.09 1.15 -22.30
CA ALA A 52 11.56 2.17 -23.23
C ALA A 52 12.74 2.99 -22.70
N VAL A 53 13.76 3.22 -23.51
CA VAL A 53 14.89 4.11 -23.12
C VAL A 53 14.36 5.52 -22.80
N ASP A 54 14.81 6.07 -21.66
CA ASP A 54 14.40 7.39 -21.19
C ASP A 54 14.67 8.46 -22.25
N ALA A 55 13.79 9.46 -22.35
CA ALA A 55 13.91 10.52 -23.33
C ALA A 55 15.27 11.24 -23.22
N GLY A 56 16.02 11.27 -24.32
CA GLY A 56 17.35 11.88 -24.38
C GLY A 56 18.50 11.00 -23.87
N ALA A 57 18.22 9.81 -23.35
CA ALA A 57 19.24 8.82 -22.97
C ALA A 57 19.59 7.88 -24.14
N LEU A 58 20.77 7.26 -24.06
CA LEU A 58 21.17 6.16 -24.96
C LEU A 58 20.97 4.78 -24.32
N MET A 59 20.77 4.74 -23.00
CA MET A 59 20.58 3.51 -22.23
C MET A 59 19.72 3.77 -21.01
N THR A 60 18.88 2.79 -20.68
CA THR A 60 18.15 2.72 -19.42
C THR A 60 18.30 1.33 -18.83
N ILE A 61 18.52 1.24 -17.52
CA ILE A 61 18.69 -0.03 -16.81
C ILE A 61 17.48 -0.23 -15.90
N TYR A 62 16.82 -1.37 -16.04
CA TYR A 62 15.66 -1.75 -15.26
C TYR A 62 16.01 -2.85 -14.27
N GLU A 63 15.73 -2.63 -13.00
CA GLU A 63 15.85 -3.68 -11.99
C GLU A 63 14.68 -4.66 -12.12
N LEU A 64 15.00 -5.93 -12.40
CA LEU A 64 14.00 -7.00 -12.47
C LEU A 64 13.85 -7.71 -11.11
N SER A 65 14.97 -8.03 -10.47
CA SER A 65 15.01 -8.66 -9.15
C SER A 65 16.40 -8.57 -8.54
N VAL A 66 16.48 -8.34 -7.24
CA VAL A 66 17.70 -8.33 -6.44
C VAL A 66 17.48 -9.18 -5.19
N ASP A 67 18.45 -10.05 -4.88
CA ASP A 67 18.41 -10.83 -3.64
C ASP A 67 18.62 -9.91 -2.43
N ILE A 68 17.83 -10.10 -1.38
CA ILE A 68 17.95 -9.32 -0.13
C ILE A 68 19.37 -9.44 0.45
N ASP A 69 19.94 -10.65 0.40
CA ASP A 69 21.31 -10.93 0.86
C ASP A 69 22.40 -10.34 -0.06
N GLY A 70 22.01 -9.77 -1.21
CA GLY A 70 22.88 -9.11 -2.16
C GLY A 70 23.77 -10.06 -2.96
N LYS A 71 23.46 -11.36 -3.06
CA LYS A 71 24.29 -12.30 -3.84
C LYS A 71 23.94 -12.41 -5.31
N LEU A 72 22.82 -11.83 -5.74
CA LEU A 72 22.41 -11.75 -7.15
C LEU A 72 21.65 -10.46 -7.43
N GLY A 73 21.86 -9.90 -8.62
CA GLY A 73 21.02 -8.85 -9.20
C GLY A 73 20.79 -9.13 -10.69
N LEU A 74 19.54 -9.08 -11.12
CA LEU A 74 19.12 -9.23 -12.51
C LEU A 74 18.50 -7.94 -13.02
N TYR A 75 18.98 -7.49 -14.17
CA TYR A 75 18.58 -6.23 -14.80
C TYR A 75 18.24 -6.44 -16.28
N ALA A 76 17.35 -5.61 -16.81
CA ALA A 76 17.15 -5.45 -18.25
C ALA A 76 17.84 -4.15 -18.70
N SER A 77 18.78 -4.23 -19.64
CA SER A 77 19.47 -3.05 -20.21
C SER A 77 18.86 -2.74 -21.58
N ALA A 78 18.06 -1.68 -21.65
CA ALA A 78 17.56 -1.12 -22.89
C ALA A 78 18.61 -0.17 -23.48
N GLY A 79 18.90 -0.28 -24.78
CA GLY A 79 19.89 0.55 -25.45
C GLY A 79 19.43 1.03 -26.82
N MET A 80 19.74 2.28 -27.16
CA MET A 80 19.58 2.83 -28.51
C MET A 80 20.86 2.66 -29.34
N PRO A 81 20.77 2.62 -30.68
CA PRO A 81 21.93 2.77 -31.56
C PRO A 81 22.82 3.94 -31.13
N GLY A 82 24.13 3.71 -31.12
CA GLY A 82 25.12 4.69 -30.63
C GLY A 82 25.44 4.58 -29.13
N LYS A 83 24.67 3.82 -28.32
CA LYS A 83 25.09 3.44 -26.95
C LYS A 83 26.46 2.76 -27.02
N GLN A 84 27.43 3.33 -26.30
CA GLN A 84 28.77 2.77 -26.14
C GLN A 84 29.21 2.89 -24.69
N GLN A 85 29.94 1.89 -24.19
CA GLN A 85 30.62 1.92 -22.90
C GLN A 85 32.11 1.67 -23.09
N PRO A 86 32.97 2.42 -22.40
CA PRO A 86 34.42 2.21 -22.43
C PRO A 86 34.79 0.84 -21.85
N PRO A 87 36.05 0.39 -22.01
CA PRO A 87 36.53 -0.82 -21.34
C PRO A 87 36.32 -0.71 -19.84
N HIS A 88 35.49 -1.59 -19.28
CA HIS A 88 35.13 -1.59 -17.86
C HIS A 88 35.03 -3.00 -17.30
N ASP A 89 35.19 -3.12 -15.98
CA ASP A 89 35.04 -4.37 -15.25
C ASP A 89 33.68 -4.46 -14.51
N HIS A 90 33.43 -5.65 -13.96
CA HIS A 90 32.27 -5.93 -13.13
C HIS A 90 32.65 -6.20 -11.66
N ARG A 91 33.90 -6.58 -11.33
CA ARG A 91 34.35 -6.98 -9.98
C ARG A 91 33.59 -8.12 -9.32
N THR A 92 32.64 -8.69 -10.04
CA THR A 92 31.86 -9.87 -9.70
C THR A 92 31.62 -10.63 -10.99
N TRP A 93 31.30 -11.91 -10.88
CA TRP A 93 30.93 -12.71 -12.04
C TRP A 93 29.61 -12.20 -12.63
N SER A 94 29.43 -12.36 -13.94
CA SER A 94 28.26 -11.87 -14.65
C SER A 94 27.91 -12.74 -15.85
N VAL A 95 26.63 -12.78 -16.19
CA VAL A 95 26.15 -13.40 -17.43
C VAL A 95 25.19 -12.44 -18.12
N ILE A 96 25.41 -12.20 -19.40
CA ILE A 96 24.59 -11.32 -20.24
C ILE A 96 23.92 -12.17 -21.31
N ALA A 97 22.61 -12.03 -21.50
CA ALA A 97 21.86 -12.73 -22.55
C ALA A 97 21.05 -11.76 -23.41
N GLY A 98 21.04 -11.96 -24.72
CA GLY A 98 20.30 -11.10 -25.66
C GLY A 98 18.81 -11.44 -25.72
N VAL A 99 17.96 -10.42 -25.52
CA VAL A 99 16.50 -10.50 -25.71
C VAL A 99 16.14 -10.11 -27.15
N ARG A 100 16.60 -8.93 -27.59
CA ARG A 100 16.42 -8.41 -28.95
C ARG A 100 17.55 -7.47 -29.34
N GLY A 101 17.67 -7.20 -30.64
CA GLY A 101 18.71 -6.31 -31.19
C GLY A 101 20.10 -6.92 -31.11
N ALA A 102 21.12 -6.06 -31.13
CA ALA A 102 22.51 -6.45 -31.30
C ALA A 102 23.44 -5.62 -30.40
N GLU A 103 24.20 -6.28 -29.55
CA GLU A 103 25.23 -5.63 -28.73
C GLU A 103 26.59 -6.27 -29.00
N HIS A 104 27.51 -5.48 -29.54
CA HIS A 104 28.87 -5.88 -29.78
C HIS A 104 29.72 -5.66 -28.55
N ASN A 105 30.40 -6.71 -28.12
CA ASN A 105 31.28 -6.75 -26.97
C ASN A 105 32.70 -7.04 -27.44
N GLN A 106 33.68 -6.25 -26.98
CA GLN A 106 35.10 -6.52 -27.17
C GLN A 106 35.73 -6.77 -25.80
N TYR A 107 36.46 -7.87 -25.65
CA TYR A 107 37.01 -8.35 -24.38
C TYR A 107 38.50 -8.06 -24.26
N PHE A 108 38.93 -7.75 -23.05
CA PHE A 108 40.30 -7.38 -22.72
C PHE A 108 40.75 -8.08 -21.43
N GLU A 109 42.04 -8.35 -21.34
CA GLU A 109 42.71 -8.76 -20.12
C GLU A 109 43.63 -7.64 -19.65
N ARG A 110 43.66 -7.44 -18.33
CA ARG A 110 44.59 -6.52 -17.71
C ARG A 110 45.98 -7.14 -17.59
N THR A 111 47.02 -6.41 -18.01
CA THR A 111 48.40 -6.93 -18.04
C THR A 111 49.37 -6.27 -17.06
N ASP A 112 48.96 -5.18 -16.40
CA ASP A 112 49.72 -4.56 -15.31
C ASP A 112 49.33 -5.12 -13.92
N ASP A 113 50.01 -4.68 -12.86
CA ASP A 113 49.89 -5.23 -11.51
C ASP A 113 48.80 -4.59 -10.63
N GLY A 114 48.01 -3.64 -11.14
CA GLY A 114 46.91 -3.04 -10.39
C GLY A 114 47.29 -1.95 -9.40
N ARG A 115 48.59 -1.65 -9.22
CA ARG A 115 49.04 -0.80 -8.11
C ARG A 115 49.09 0.69 -8.43
N ASP A 116 49.32 1.03 -9.70
CA ASP A 116 49.35 2.42 -10.17
C ASP A 116 48.08 2.70 -10.98
N PRO A 117 47.06 3.37 -10.38
CA PRO A 117 45.82 3.67 -11.09
C PRO A 117 46.02 4.65 -12.26
N GLU A 118 47.18 5.28 -12.40
CA GLU A 118 47.48 6.18 -13.51
C GLU A 118 48.00 5.45 -14.76
N GLN A 119 48.35 4.16 -14.66
CA GLN A 119 49.08 3.42 -15.70
C GLN A 119 48.53 2.02 -15.99
N GLY A 120 47.22 1.82 -15.88
CA GLY A 120 46.61 0.54 -16.23
C GLY A 120 46.80 0.17 -17.70
N ARG A 121 46.95 -1.13 -17.99
CA ARG A 121 47.19 -1.66 -19.34
C ARG A 121 46.21 -2.78 -19.67
N LEU A 122 45.62 -2.69 -20.85
CA LEU A 122 44.70 -3.69 -21.39
C LEU A 122 45.21 -4.28 -22.70
N GLU A 123 45.05 -5.59 -22.87
CA GLU A 123 45.28 -6.28 -24.13
C GLU A 123 43.98 -6.94 -24.63
N PRO A 124 43.62 -6.80 -25.92
CA PRO A 124 42.42 -7.42 -26.47
C PRO A 124 42.54 -8.95 -26.52
N ARG A 125 41.48 -9.65 -26.11
CA ARG A 125 41.40 -11.11 -26.08
C ARG A 125 40.38 -11.70 -27.06
N GLY A 126 39.39 -10.92 -27.47
CA GLY A 126 38.39 -11.36 -28.45
C GLY A 126 37.24 -10.38 -28.59
N GLU A 127 36.26 -10.74 -29.41
CA GLU A 127 35.05 -9.97 -29.62
C GLU A 127 33.86 -10.89 -29.91
N ARG A 128 32.65 -10.46 -29.54
CA ARG A 128 31.42 -11.18 -29.81
C ARG A 128 30.25 -10.21 -29.92
N THR A 129 29.36 -10.43 -30.89
CA THR A 129 28.08 -9.73 -30.94
C THR A 129 27.00 -10.62 -30.35
N LEU A 130 26.38 -10.16 -29.26
CA LEU A 130 25.28 -10.84 -28.58
C LEU A 130 23.95 -10.45 -29.22
N ARG A 131 23.23 -11.45 -29.72
CA ARG A 131 21.90 -11.35 -30.30
C ARG A 131 20.91 -12.18 -29.50
N ARG A 132 19.65 -12.18 -29.94
CA ARG A 132 18.62 -13.05 -29.36
C ARG A 132 19.08 -14.51 -29.37
N GLY A 133 19.11 -15.13 -28.19
CA GLY A 133 19.56 -16.52 -28.01
C GLY A 133 21.06 -16.68 -27.74
N ASP A 134 21.84 -15.60 -27.77
CA ASP A 134 23.23 -15.60 -27.30
C ASP A 134 23.30 -15.28 -25.81
N ALA A 135 24.23 -15.93 -25.12
CA ALA A 135 24.69 -15.52 -23.80
C ALA A 135 26.23 -15.49 -23.72
N ASN A 136 26.74 -14.63 -22.84
CA ASN A 136 28.15 -14.49 -22.54
C ASN A 136 28.38 -14.35 -21.03
N GLY A 137 29.31 -15.15 -20.51
CA GLY A 137 29.79 -15.03 -19.14
C GLY A 137 31.08 -14.23 -19.04
N MET A 138 31.30 -13.57 -17.91
CA MET A 138 32.58 -12.92 -17.59
C MET A 138 32.85 -12.97 -16.09
N MET A 139 34.08 -13.31 -15.71
CA MET A 139 34.58 -13.21 -14.34
C MET A 139 34.91 -11.75 -13.96
N GLY A 140 35.04 -11.49 -12.66
CA GLY A 140 35.06 -10.12 -12.13
C GLY A 140 36.28 -9.26 -12.51
N ASP A 141 37.37 -9.88 -12.93
CA ASP A 141 38.62 -9.25 -13.40
C ASP A 141 38.67 -9.04 -14.92
N GLY A 142 37.67 -9.54 -15.66
CA GLY A 142 37.53 -9.30 -17.09
C GLY A 142 37.10 -7.87 -17.41
N PHE A 143 37.67 -7.32 -18.47
CA PHE A 143 37.30 -6.01 -19.01
C PHE A 143 36.59 -6.17 -20.35
N HIS A 144 35.57 -5.36 -20.61
CA HIS A 144 34.95 -5.31 -21.92
C HIS A 144 34.41 -3.92 -22.31
N THR A 145 34.28 -3.70 -23.62
CA THR A 145 33.45 -2.61 -24.15
C THR A 145 32.09 -3.17 -24.55
N ILE A 146 31.09 -2.30 -24.55
CA ILE A 146 29.75 -2.61 -25.04
C ILE A 146 29.37 -1.56 -26.07
N ARG A 147 28.81 -1.97 -27.20
CA ARG A 147 28.25 -1.08 -28.23
C ARG A 147 26.96 -1.66 -28.81
N VAL A 148 25.87 -0.92 -28.74
CA VAL A 148 24.66 -1.28 -29.51
C VAL A 148 24.87 -0.87 -30.96
N LEU A 149 24.67 -1.83 -31.87
CA LEU A 149 24.89 -1.63 -33.30
C LEU A 149 23.74 -0.83 -33.92
N ASP A 150 24.01 -0.22 -35.08
CA ASP A 150 23.04 0.56 -35.86
C ASP A 150 22.03 -0.33 -36.61
N GLU A 151 21.53 -1.36 -35.93
CA GLU A 151 20.52 -2.32 -36.41
C GLU A 151 19.15 -2.12 -35.72
N GLY A 152 19.08 -1.19 -34.75
CA GLY A 152 17.88 -0.86 -33.99
C GLY A 152 18.11 -0.89 -32.48
N PRO A 153 17.09 -0.53 -31.68
CA PRO A 153 17.15 -0.66 -30.23
C PRO A 153 17.44 -2.11 -29.81
N ALA A 154 18.23 -2.26 -28.76
CA ALA A 154 18.59 -3.56 -28.21
C ALA A 154 18.14 -3.69 -26.75
N MET A 155 17.93 -4.93 -26.34
CA MET A 155 17.61 -5.30 -24.97
C MET A 155 18.39 -6.55 -24.59
N HIS A 156 19.06 -6.48 -23.46
CA HIS A 156 19.85 -7.58 -22.90
C HIS A 156 19.50 -7.77 -21.43
N LEU A 157 19.49 -9.02 -20.97
CA LEU A 157 19.42 -9.35 -19.56
C LEU A 157 20.83 -9.38 -19.00
N HIS A 158 21.07 -8.62 -17.93
CA HIS A 158 22.36 -8.53 -17.25
C HIS A 158 22.21 -9.11 -15.85
N LEU A 159 22.83 -10.26 -15.61
CA LEU A 159 22.92 -10.90 -14.31
C LEU A 159 24.29 -10.62 -13.70
N TYR A 160 24.31 -10.22 -12.44
CA TYR A 160 25.53 -10.01 -11.66
C TYR A 160 25.50 -10.82 -10.36
N GLY A 161 26.65 -11.36 -9.97
CA GLY A 161 26.87 -11.98 -8.66
C GLY A 161 26.84 -11.00 -7.48
N TYR A 162 26.59 -9.72 -7.75
CA TYR A 162 26.37 -8.68 -6.74
C TYR A 162 25.55 -7.53 -7.35
N PRO A 163 24.54 -6.97 -6.66
CA PRO A 163 23.68 -5.92 -7.20
C PRO A 163 24.44 -4.65 -7.60
N LEU A 164 24.08 -4.07 -8.75
CA LEU A 164 24.74 -2.90 -9.32
C LEU A 164 24.74 -1.67 -8.40
N ASP A 165 23.69 -1.49 -7.58
CA ASP A 165 23.57 -0.37 -6.64
C ASP A 165 24.38 -0.55 -5.35
N ARG A 166 24.87 -1.78 -5.09
CA ARG A 166 25.74 -2.12 -3.96
C ARG A 166 27.20 -2.33 -4.41
N LEU A 167 27.41 -2.62 -5.69
CA LEU A 167 28.70 -2.95 -6.28
C LEU A 167 29.61 -1.72 -6.32
N THR A 168 30.59 -1.68 -5.41
CA THR A 168 31.52 -0.56 -5.29
C THR A 168 32.87 -0.85 -5.95
N GLY A 169 33.50 0.21 -6.44
CA GLY A 169 34.88 0.20 -6.90
C GLY A 169 35.13 -0.44 -8.26
N ARG A 170 34.08 -0.65 -9.08
CA ARG A 170 34.25 -0.95 -10.51
C ARG A 170 35.05 0.16 -11.17
N VAL A 171 35.82 -0.21 -12.19
CA VAL A 171 36.66 0.73 -12.91
C VAL A 171 36.44 0.65 -14.41
N TYR A 172 36.70 1.77 -15.08
CA TYR A 172 36.84 1.85 -16.52
C TYR A 172 38.12 2.58 -16.90
N PHE A 173 38.54 2.36 -18.15
CA PHE A 173 39.66 3.06 -18.79
C PHE A 173 39.16 3.94 -19.94
N ASP A 174 39.76 5.10 -20.14
CA ASP A 174 39.41 6.00 -21.25
C ASP A 174 39.74 5.42 -22.64
N GLY A 175 40.64 4.43 -22.71
CA GLY A 175 41.12 3.83 -23.95
C GLY A 175 41.20 2.31 -23.92
N VAL A 176 41.13 1.69 -25.11
CA VAL A 176 41.20 0.23 -25.31
C VAL A 176 42.55 -0.39 -24.98
N GLU A 177 43.60 0.43 -24.87
CA GLU A 177 44.95 0.01 -24.43
C GLU A 177 45.13 0.16 -22.90
N GLY A 178 44.13 0.68 -22.18
CA GLY A 178 44.20 1.06 -20.77
C GLY A 178 44.33 2.58 -20.57
N GLY A 179 44.97 2.99 -19.48
CA GLY A 179 45.17 4.39 -19.09
C GLY A 179 44.89 4.64 -17.62
N VAL A 180 44.32 5.80 -17.32
CA VAL A 180 43.91 6.17 -15.96
C VAL A 180 42.65 5.41 -15.59
N GLU A 181 42.71 4.67 -14.48
CA GLU A 181 41.56 4.02 -13.87
C GLU A 181 40.59 5.05 -13.31
N ARG A 182 39.31 4.89 -13.64
CA ARG A 182 38.25 5.74 -13.11
C ARG A 182 37.08 4.93 -12.58
N PRO A 183 36.39 5.40 -11.53
CA PRO A 183 35.20 4.72 -11.03
C PRO A 183 34.12 4.59 -12.11
N PHE A 184 33.60 3.38 -12.30
CA PHE A 184 32.54 3.09 -13.26
C PHE A 184 31.20 2.91 -12.56
N MET A 185 30.19 3.69 -12.95
CA MET A 185 28.81 3.62 -12.44
C MET A 185 28.70 3.57 -10.91
N GLY A 186 29.12 4.64 -10.21
CA GLY A 186 29.13 4.65 -8.74
C GLY A 186 27.76 4.49 -8.05
N ARG A 187 26.68 5.02 -8.65
CA ARG A 187 25.28 4.77 -8.25
C ARG A 187 24.42 4.76 -9.52
N PRO A 188 24.03 3.60 -10.05
CA PRO A 188 23.21 3.55 -11.26
C PRO A 188 21.82 4.16 -11.00
N ASP A 189 21.29 4.90 -11.97
CA ASP A 189 19.89 5.32 -11.98
C ASP A 189 19.05 4.14 -12.46
N LEU A 190 18.45 3.42 -11.51
CA LEU A 190 17.69 2.20 -11.77
C LEU A 190 16.22 2.53 -11.99
N ARG A 191 15.66 1.99 -13.08
CA ARG A 191 14.25 2.06 -13.39
C ARG A 191 13.53 0.79 -12.96
N SER A 192 12.21 0.88 -12.90
CA SER A 192 11.30 -0.26 -12.82
C SER A 192 10.47 -0.28 -14.10
N ALA A 193 9.98 -1.46 -14.50
CA ALA A 193 9.12 -1.54 -15.67
C ALA A 193 7.90 -0.61 -15.52
N LYS A 194 7.48 0.02 -16.61
CA LYS A 194 6.28 0.87 -16.64
C LYS A 194 5.03 0.04 -16.93
N VAL A 195 3.89 0.47 -16.39
CA VAL A 195 2.56 0.02 -16.78
C VAL A 195 1.75 1.23 -17.24
N THR A 196 1.00 1.09 -18.31
CA THR A 196 0.09 2.11 -18.83
C THR A 196 -1.17 2.22 -17.97
N ALA A 197 -1.93 3.31 -18.14
CA ALA A 197 -3.24 3.45 -17.50
C ALA A 197 -4.19 2.29 -17.88
N GLN A 198 -4.17 1.87 -19.15
CA GLN A 198 -4.99 0.78 -19.65
C GLN A 198 -4.62 -0.57 -19.03
N GLU A 199 -3.31 -0.84 -18.86
CA GLU A 199 -2.85 -2.04 -18.18
C GLU A 199 -3.19 -2.03 -16.70
N LEU A 200 -3.06 -0.89 -16.01
CA LEU A 200 -3.44 -0.78 -14.61
C LEU A 200 -4.96 -1.02 -14.43
N ALA A 201 -5.79 -0.43 -15.29
CA ALA A 201 -7.24 -0.67 -15.25
C ALA A 201 -7.57 -2.15 -15.48
N ALA A 202 -6.95 -2.79 -16.49
CA ALA A 202 -7.13 -4.22 -16.72
C ALA A 202 -6.65 -5.08 -15.54
N MET A 203 -5.61 -4.66 -14.82
CA MET A 203 -5.13 -5.35 -13.62
C MET A 203 -6.08 -5.18 -12.42
N GLN A 204 -6.82 -4.08 -12.32
CA GLN A 204 -7.83 -3.90 -11.27
C GLN A 204 -9.02 -4.86 -11.48
N ASP A 205 -9.30 -5.23 -12.74
CA ASP A 205 -10.46 -6.06 -13.11
C ASP A 205 -10.14 -7.56 -13.28
N ASP A 206 -8.86 -7.96 -13.27
CA ASP A 206 -8.47 -9.35 -13.58
C ASP A 206 -8.60 -10.35 -12.41
N GLY A 207 -8.96 -9.87 -11.22
CA GLY A 207 -9.19 -10.68 -10.02
C GLY A 207 -7.92 -11.15 -9.29
N GLU A 208 -6.72 -10.81 -9.78
CA GLU A 208 -5.48 -11.07 -9.06
C GLU A 208 -5.21 -9.97 -8.02
N GLU A 209 -4.52 -10.30 -6.92
CA GLU A 209 -4.15 -9.30 -5.90
C GLU A 209 -3.23 -8.21 -6.47
N LEU A 210 -3.60 -6.96 -6.23
CA LEU A 210 -2.89 -5.76 -6.68
C LEU A 210 -2.85 -4.74 -5.54
N ALA A 211 -1.69 -4.15 -5.32
CA ALA A 211 -1.51 -2.93 -4.55
C ALA A 211 -1.13 -1.77 -5.47
N VAL A 212 -1.86 -0.65 -5.35
CA VAL A 212 -1.50 0.61 -6.00
C VAL A 212 -1.05 1.58 -4.90
N LEU A 213 0.25 1.88 -4.86
CA LEU A 213 0.85 2.74 -3.84
C LEU A 213 1.03 4.16 -4.39
N ASP A 214 0.34 5.12 -3.79
CA ASP A 214 0.51 6.54 -4.10
C ASP A 214 1.49 7.18 -3.12
N THR A 215 2.68 7.48 -3.62
CA THR A 215 3.80 7.99 -2.80
C THR A 215 3.94 9.50 -2.83
N ARG A 216 2.99 10.19 -3.48
CA ARG A 216 2.88 11.65 -3.46
C ARG A 216 2.51 12.13 -2.07
N ASP A 217 2.71 13.43 -1.81
CA ASP A 217 2.17 14.06 -0.62
C ASP A 217 0.65 13.83 -0.52
N VAL A 218 0.15 13.55 0.68
CA VAL A 218 -1.26 13.21 0.89
C VAL A 218 -2.20 14.36 0.50
N ALA A 219 -1.74 15.61 0.55
CA ALA A 219 -2.51 16.74 0.06
C ALA A 219 -2.68 16.68 -1.47
N ILE A 220 -1.64 16.27 -2.21
CA ILE A 220 -1.71 16.06 -3.66
C ILE A 220 -2.64 14.88 -3.98
N HIS A 221 -2.50 13.76 -3.26
CA HIS A 221 -3.41 12.62 -3.38
C HIS A 221 -4.89 13.05 -3.16
N SER A 222 -5.14 13.91 -2.17
CA SER A 222 -6.49 14.38 -1.86
C SER A 222 -7.11 15.31 -2.91
N ILE A 223 -6.33 15.80 -3.88
CA ILE A 223 -6.84 16.59 -5.01
C ILE A 223 -7.28 15.67 -6.16
N GLY A 224 -6.61 14.52 -6.32
CA GLY A 224 -6.89 13.57 -7.38
C GLY A 224 -5.98 12.35 -7.31
N HIS A 225 -6.57 11.16 -7.27
CA HIS A 225 -5.88 9.88 -7.19
C HIS A 225 -6.62 8.78 -7.95
N VAL A 226 -5.87 7.72 -8.29
CA VAL A 226 -6.43 6.50 -8.87
C VAL A 226 -7.34 5.82 -7.83
N PRO A 227 -8.57 5.40 -8.19
CA PRO A 227 -9.47 4.68 -7.29
C PRO A 227 -8.77 3.49 -6.61
N GLU A 228 -9.07 3.28 -5.31
CA GLU A 228 -8.48 2.23 -4.46
C GLU A 228 -6.94 2.33 -4.26
N SER A 229 -6.28 3.41 -4.71
CA SER A 229 -4.86 3.61 -4.39
C SER A 229 -4.64 3.91 -2.90
N CYS A 230 -3.60 3.30 -2.34
CA CYS A 230 -3.18 3.47 -0.95
C CYS A 230 -2.26 4.70 -0.84
N PRO A 231 -2.64 5.75 -0.09
CA PRO A 231 -1.76 6.87 0.20
C PRO A 231 -0.65 6.44 1.17
N VAL A 232 0.59 6.48 0.69
CA VAL A 232 1.80 6.18 1.47
C VAL A 232 2.92 7.10 1.01
N PRO A 233 2.97 8.35 1.51
CA PRO A 233 3.97 9.33 1.10
C PRO A 233 5.39 8.74 1.14
N ALA A 234 6.26 9.15 0.22
CA ALA A 234 7.59 8.54 0.06
C ALA A 234 8.43 8.53 1.36
N ALA A 235 8.21 9.49 2.27
CA ALA A 235 8.87 9.55 3.58
C ALA A 235 8.42 8.44 4.56
N GLU A 236 7.24 7.87 4.35
CA GLU A 236 6.68 6.80 5.17
C GLU A 236 6.84 5.40 4.57
N LEU A 237 7.07 5.36 3.25
CA LEU A 237 7.08 4.13 2.47
C LEU A 237 7.95 3.04 3.11
N GLU A 238 9.19 3.37 3.51
CA GLU A 238 10.13 2.36 3.97
C GLU A 238 9.64 1.61 5.22
N TRP A 239 9.08 2.29 6.21
CA TRP A 239 8.67 1.64 7.46
C TRP A 239 7.23 1.08 7.41
N ARG A 240 6.37 1.57 6.49
CA ARG A 240 4.98 1.08 6.34
C ARG A 240 4.83 -0.15 5.45
N LEU A 241 5.78 -0.40 4.55
CA LEU A 241 5.64 -1.44 3.52
C LEU A 241 5.35 -2.84 4.08
N ALA A 242 5.99 -3.23 5.19
CA ALA A 242 5.79 -4.56 5.78
C ALA A 242 4.34 -4.79 6.26
N GLY A 243 3.70 -3.76 6.82
CA GLY A 243 2.29 -3.83 7.25
C GLY A 243 1.32 -3.75 6.06
N LEU A 244 1.63 -2.91 5.07
CA LEU A 244 0.79 -2.73 3.89
C LEU A 244 0.84 -3.93 2.92
N LEU A 245 1.98 -4.60 2.83
CA LEU A 245 2.22 -5.71 1.90
C LEU A 245 2.74 -6.93 2.68
N PRO A 246 1.90 -7.68 3.43
CA PRO A 246 2.37 -8.86 4.16
C PRO A 246 2.84 -9.99 3.23
N ARG A 247 2.39 -9.98 1.96
CA ARG A 247 2.81 -10.93 0.92
C ARG A 247 3.82 -10.31 -0.05
N ARG A 248 5.03 -10.86 -0.09
CA ARG A 248 6.15 -10.34 -0.92
C ARG A 248 5.93 -10.40 -2.43
N ALA A 249 5.14 -11.36 -2.91
CA ALA A 249 4.91 -11.62 -4.34
C ALA A 249 3.74 -10.81 -4.94
N VAL A 250 2.99 -10.06 -4.12
CA VAL A 250 1.85 -9.26 -4.58
C VAL A 250 2.27 -8.26 -5.65
N ARG A 251 1.39 -7.99 -6.62
CA ARG A 251 1.64 -7.00 -7.67
C ARG A 251 1.61 -5.62 -7.05
N VAL A 252 2.63 -4.81 -7.31
CA VAL A 252 2.72 -3.44 -6.80
C VAL A 252 2.89 -2.46 -7.95
N VAL A 253 1.96 -1.52 -8.09
CA VAL A 253 2.10 -0.38 -9.00
C VAL A 253 2.32 0.88 -8.18
N VAL A 254 3.42 1.59 -8.44
CA VAL A 254 3.83 2.77 -7.69
C VAL A 254 3.53 4.04 -8.49
N ILE A 255 2.92 5.02 -7.82
CA ILE A 255 2.66 6.36 -8.33
C ILE A 255 3.56 7.33 -7.56
N GLY A 256 4.29 8.17 -8.28
CA GLY A 256 5.16 9.22 -7.72
C GLY A 256 4.70 10.62 -8.14
N GLU A 257 5.32 11.65 -7.55
CA GLU A 257 5.09 13.05 -7.94
C GLU A 257 5.50 13.33 -9.39
N ASP A 258 6.53 12.62 -9.84
CA ASP A 258 7.02 12.58 -11.21
C ASP A 258 7.57 11.18 -11.53
N ASP A 259 7.96 10.96 -12.78
CA ASP A 259 8.50 9.68 -13.26
C ASP A 259 9.73 9.23 -12.45
N SER A 260 10.62 10.17 -12.10
CA SER A 260 11.84 9.88 -11.33
C SER A 260 11.52 9.50 -9.89
N ALA A 261 10.57 10.19 -9.25
CA ALA A 261 10.09 9.88 -7.90
C ALA A 261 9.43 8.50 -7.86
N ALA A 262 8.61 8.16 -8.85
CA ALA A 262 7.98 6.85 -8.94
C ALA A 262 9.02 5.72 -9.02
N HIS A 263 10.06 5.89 -9.84
CA HIS A 263 11.15 4.91 -9.94
C HIS A 263 11.97 4.80 -8.64
N ARG A 264 12.26 5.91 -7.96
CA ARG A 264 12.93 5.87 -6.64
C ARG A 264 12.09 5.13 -5.60
N ALA A 265 10.79 5.40 -5.55
CA ALA A 265 9.88 4.71 -4.64
C ALA A 265 9.78 3.21 -4.96
N ALA A 266 9.67 2.83 -6.24
CA ALA A 266 9.69 1.43 -6.66
C ALA A 266 11.02 0.74 -6.28
N HIS A 267 12.15 1.45 -6.32
CA HIS A 267 13.43 0.93 -5.83
C HIS A 267 13.40 0.62 -4.32
N VAL A 268 12.78 1.48 -3.51
CA VAL A 268 12.58 1.24 -2.06
C VAL A 268 11.72 0.00 -1.83
N VAL A 269 10.61 -0.14 -2.57
CA VAL A 269 9.74 -1.33 -2.54
C VAL A 269 10.55 -2.60 -2.84
N ARG A 270 11.33 -2.61 -3.92
CA ARG A 270 12.12 -3.77 -4.33
C ARG A 270 13.21 -4.15 -3.34
N ARG A 271 13.90 -3.17 -2.74
CA ARG A 271 14.96 -3.42 -1.76
C ARG A 271 14.46 -4.04 -0.46
N GLN A 272 13.17 -3.90 -0.16
CA GLN A 272 12.54 -4.63 0.94
C GLN A 272 12.08 -6.03 0.56
N GLY A 273 12.32 -6.47 -0.68
CA GLY A 273 12.05 -7.80 -1.20
C GLY A 273 10.66 -7.96 -1.83
N PHE A 274 10.00 -6.86 -2.18
CA PHE A 274 8.78 -6.84 -2.99
C PHE A 274 9.16 -6.75 -4.47
N THR A 275 9.44 -7.88 -5.10
CA THR A 275 10.10 -7.93 -6.43
C THR A 275 9.11 -7.90 -7.61
N ASN A 276 7.80 -7.91 -7.35
CA ASN A 276 6.77 -7.74 -8.37
C ASN A 276 6.25 -6.29 -8.38
N ALA A 277 7.14 -5.34 -8.70
CA ALA A 277 6.84 -3.91 -8.71
C ALA A 277 6.99 -3.26 -10.10
N ALA A 278 6.12 -2.31 -10.41
CA ALA A 278 6.12 -1.47 -11.60
C ALA A 278 5.75 -0.02 -11.24
N VAL A 279 5.95 0.92 -12.17
CA VAL A 279 5.48 2.31 -12.00
C VAL A 279 4.37 2.64 -12.99
N LEU A 280 3.42 3.47 -12.60
CA LEU A 280 2.38 3.96 -13.51
C LEU A 280 2.98 5.01 -14.46
N ALA A 281 2.99 4.70 -15.76
CA ALA A 281 3.50 5.58 -16.80
C ALA A 281 2.67 6.86 -16.86
N GLY A 282 3.31 8.01 -16.68
CA GLY A 282 2.66 9.32 -16.72
C GLY A 282 1.75 9.63 -15.52
N GLY A 283 1.78 8.81 -14.47
CA GLY A 283 1.11 9.10 -13.20
C GLY A 283 -0.41 9.21 -13.30
N VAL A 284 -0.98 10.02 -12.41
CA VAL A 284 -2.43 10.24 -12.32
C VAL A 284 -2.94 11.08 -13.49
N GLU A 285 -2.09 11.94 -14.04
CA GLU A 285 -2.39 12.74 -15.22
C GLU A 285 -2.68 11.85 -16.43
N ALA A 286 -1.81 10.88 -16.73
CA ALA A 286 -2.02 9.94 -17.83
C ALA A 286 -3.23 9.01 -17.59
N TRP A 287 -3.50 8.66 -16.32
CA TRP A 287 -4.72 7.94 -15.94
C TRP A 287 -5.99 8.72 -16.30
N ALA A 288 -6.03 10.01 -15.93
CA ALA A 288 -7.13 10.90 -16.24
C ALA A 288 -7.27 11.16 -17.75
N GLU A 289 -6.15 11.38 -18.45
CA GLU A 289 -6.14 11.59 -19.91
C GLU A 289 -6.60 10.35 -20.69
N ALA A 290 -6.41 9.15 -20.14
CA ALA A 290 -6.94 7.91 -20.69
C ALA A 290 -8.46 7.75 -20.49
N GLY A 291 -9.11 8.67 -19.76
CA GLY A 291 -10.55 8.70 -19.55
C GLY A 291 -11.04 7.84 -18.39
N TYR A 292 -10.15 7.42 -17.50
CA TYR A 292 -10.52 6.69 -16.29
C TYR A 292 -10.91 7.64 -15.15
N ASP A 293 -11.78 7.14 -14.26
CA ASP A 293 -12.27 7.91 -13.12
C ASP A 293 -11.14 8.27 -12.15
N VAL A 294 -11.16 9.51 -11.66
CA VAL A 294 -10.24 10.03 -10.65
C VAL A 294 -11.06 10.37 -9.41
N HIS A 295 -10.65 9.82 -8.27
CA HIS A 295 -11.23 10.16 -6.98
C HIS A 295 -10.44 11.31 -6.35
N ASP A 296 -11.13 12.14 -5.57
CA ASP A 296 -10.54 13.20 -4.76
C ASP A 296 -10.93 12.99 -3.29
N GLY A 297 -10.38 13.81 -2.40
CA GLY A 297 -10.48 13.66 -0.96
C GLY A 297 -9.64 12.51 -0.39
N ILE A 298 -9.89 12.17 0.86
CA ILE A 298 -9.28 11.02 1.54
C ILE A 298 -10.35 10.06 1.98
N HIS A 299 -10.02 8.76 1.98
CA HIS A 299 -10.91 7.69 2.37
C HIS A 299 -12.25 7.71 1.61
N THR A 300 -12.19 8.11 0.34
CA THR A 300 -13.35 8.38 -0.51
C THR A 300 -14.30 7.20 -0.56
N MET A 301 -13.77 5.98 -0.65
CA MET A 301 -14.58 4.75 -0.67
C MET A 301 -15.33 4.53 0.64
N SER A 302 -14.70 4.74 1.80
CA SER A 302 -15.36 4.63 3.11
C SER A 302 -16.46 5.67 3.31
N LYS A 303 -16.27 6.88 2.77
CA LYS A 303 -17.23 7.98 2.89
C LYS A 303 -18.41 7.82 1.94
N ALA A 304 -18.13 7.46 0.68
CA ALA A 304 -19.14 7.10 -0.30
C ALA A 304 -20.02 5.95 0.21
N PHE A 305 -19.41 4.90 0.78
CA PHE A 305 -20.15 3.82 1.43
C PHE A 305 -21.08 4.34 2.54
N GLY A 306 -20.60 5.26 3.38
CA GLY A 306 -21.42 5.91 4.40
C GLY A 306 -22.65 6.61 3.83
N GLU A 307 -22.51 7.38 2.75
CA GLU A 307 -23.65 8.05 2.10
C GLU A 307 -24.63 7.05 1.46
N HIS A 308 -24.13 5.98 0.81
CA HIS A 308 -24.98 4.91 0.30
C HIS A 308 -25.76 4.22 1.41
N VAL A 309 -25.13 3.96 2.57
CA VAL A 309 -25.83 3.41 3.74
C VAL A 309 -26.93 4.36 4.23
N ALA A 310 -26.64 5.66 4.35
CA ALA A 310 -27.65 6.65 4.74
C ALA A 310 -28.85 6.66 3.79
N HIS A 311 -28.59 6.62 2.49
CA HIS A 311 -29.63 6.66 1.46
C HIS A 311 -30.44 5.36 1.40
N LEU A 312 -29.79 4.21 1.28
CA LEU A 312 -30.44 2.91 1.07
C LEU A 312 -31.21 2.42 2.32
N ARG A 313 -30.82 2.88 3.51
CA ARG A 313 -31.44 2.46 4.77
C ARG A 313 -32.26 3.55 5.45
N ASP A 314 -32.43 4.70 4.79
CA ASP A 314 -33.12 5.86 5.33
C ASP A 314 -32.63 6.20 6.76
N THR A 315 -31.32 6.20 6.98
CA THR A 315 -30.74 6.39 8.33
C THR A 315 -31.23 7.73 8.92
N PRO A 316 -31.93 7.73 10.07
CA PRO A 316 -32.54 8.95 10.59
C PRO A 316 -31.51 10.03 10.94
N LEU A 317 -31.83 11.29 10.62
CA LEU A 317 -30.98 12.44 10.88
C LEU A 317 -31.64 13.41 11.88
N ILE A 318 -30.82 14.14 12.62
CA ILE A 318 -31.23 15.33 13.38
C ILE A 318 -30.29 16.48 13.07
N SER A 319 -30.82 17.65 12.72
CA SER A 319 -30.00 18.83 12.45
C SER A 319 -29.51 19.49 13.75
N ALA A 320 -28.46 20.31 13.65
CA ALA A 320 -27.97 21.09 14.79
C ALA A 320 -29.06 22.00 15.38
N ASP A 321 -29.86 22.64 14.52
CA ASP A 321 -30.94 23.53 14.95
C ASP A 321 -32.09 22.77 15.60
N GLU A 322 -32.44 21.58 15.11
CA GLU A 322 -33.46 20.75 15.74
C GLU A 322 -32.99 20.24 17.10
N LEU A 323 -31.75 19.75 17.20
CA LEU A 323 -31.17 19.29 18.47
C LEU A 323 -31.14 20.43 19.50
N ARG A 324 -30.76 21.64 19.08
CA ARG A 324 -30.81 22.84 19.92
C ARG A 324 -32.23 23.17 20.36
N SER A 325 -33.18 23.20 19.43
CA SER A 325 -34.58 23.50 19.74
C SER A 325 -35.16 22.51 20.75
N ARG A 326 -34.84 21.22 20.63
CA ARG A 326 -35.23 20.19 21.61
C ARG A 326 -34.62 20.48 22.99
N ARG A 327 -33.33 20.82 23.06
CA ARG A 327 -32.65 21.19 24.32
C ARG A 327 -33.27 22.42 24.97
N GLU A 328 -33.59 23.46 24.19
CA GLU A 328 -34.24 24.70 24.68
C GLU A 328 -35.66 24.43 25.22
N GLN A 329 -36.36 23.45 24.64
CA GLN A 329 -37.66 22.99 25.12
C GLN A 329 -37.57 22.08 26.37
N GLY A 330 -36.37 21.78 26.84
CA GLY A 330 -36.14 20.88 27.98
C GLY A 330 -36.33 19.40 27.64
N LEU A 331 -36.30 19.03 26.35
CA LEU A 331 -36.33 17.63 25.91
C LEU A 331 -34.92 17.03 25.97
N THR A 332 -34.81 15.87 26.60
CA THR A 332 -33.53 15.15 26.70
C THR A 332 -33.21 14.43 25.41
N VAL A 333 -31.99 14.63 24.91
CA VAL A 333 -31.39 13.84 23.83
C VAL A 333 -30.02 13.37 24.31
N ALA A 334 -29.79 12.06 24.35
CA ALA A 334 -28.47 11.52 24.66
C ALA A 334 -27.56 11.77 23.44
N LEU A 335 -26.40 12.37 23.67
CA LEU A 335 -25.47 12.72 22.60
C LEU A 335 -24.18 11.91 22.76
N VAL A 336 -23.79 11.19 21.72
CA VAL A 336 -22.60 10.33 21.71
C VAL A 336 -21.69 10.68 20.54
N ASP A 337 -20.40 10.88 20.79
CA ASP A 337 -19.41 11.14 19.74
C ASP A 337 -18.64 9.86 19.43
N CYS A 338 -18.73 9.38 18.19
CA CYS A 338 -18.14 8.11 17.77
C CYS A 338 -16.70 8.21 17.24
N ARG A 339 -16.06 9.38 17.37
CA ARG A 339 -14.67 9.57 16.95
C ARG A 339 -13.66 9.06 17.99
N PRO A 340 -12.39 8.86 17.61
CA PRO A 340 -11.30 8.62 18.55
C PRO A 340 -11.25 9.67 19.66
N GLU A 341 -10.78 9.25 20.83
CA GLU A 341 -10.68 10.08 22.04
C GLU A 341 -9.97 11.42 21.78
N LEU A 342 -8.82 11.39 21.09
CA LEU A 342 -8.08 12.61 20.75
C LEU A 342 -8.86 13.59 19.86
N GLU A 343 -9.71 13.11 18.95
CA GLU A 343 -10.57 13.98 18.14
C GLU A 343 -11.71 14.60 18.95
N PHE A 344 -12.23 13.86 19.94
CA PHE A 344 -13.27 14.32 20.86
C PHE A 344 -12.72 15.35 21.84
N GLU A 345 -11.58 15.06 22.47
CA GLU A 345 -10.87 15.95 23.38
C GLU A 345 -10.49 17.27 22.70
N ALA A 346 -10.09 17.21 21.44
CA ALA A 346 -9.77 18.42 20.68
C ALA A 346 -10.98 19.34 20.59
N LEU A 347 -12.11 18.85 20.06
CA LEU A 347 -13.35 19.61 19.88
C LEU A 347 -14.55 18.65 19.76
N HIS A 348 -15.65 18.89 20.49
CA HIS A 348 -16.88 18.09 20.39
C HIS A 348 -18.15 18.92 20.65
N VAL A 349 -19.31 18.37 20.33
CA VAL A 349 -20.60 19.04 20.59
C VAL A 349 -20.89 19.03 22.10
N PRO A 350 -21.24 20.17 22.72
CA PRO A 350 -21.41 20.23 24.17
C PRO A 350 -22.40 19.20 24.72
N GLY A 351 -21.99 18.52 25.80
CA GLY A 351 -22.75 17.45 26.47
C GLY A 351 -22.69 16.09 25.76
N ALA A 352 -21.83 15.92 24.76
CA ALA A 352 -21.58 14.62 24.15
C ALA A 352 -20.71 13.74 25.06
N VAL A 353 -20.95 12.43 25.02
CA VAL A 353 -20.09 11.41 25.65
C VAL A 353 -19.30 10.69 24.57
N ASN A 354 -17.99 10.52 24.75
CA ASN A 354 -17.17 9.80 23.78
C ASN A 354 -17.47 8.29 23.81
N ALA A 355 -17.78 7.76 22.62
CA ALA A 355 -18.06 6.36 22.39
C ALA A 355 -17.49 5.88 21.04
N PRO A 356 -16.16 5.68 20.94
CA PRO A 356 -15.47 5.51 19.66
C PRO A 356 -15.95 4.30 18.85
N GLY A 357 -16.26 4.53 17.57
CA GLY A 357 -16.43 3.49 16.57
C GLY A 357 -17.24 2.27 17.02
N THR A 358 -16.58 1.13 17.08
CA THR A 358 -17.19 -0.17 17.42
C THR A 358 -17.37 -0.40 18.92
N GLU A 359 -16.90 0.50 19.79
CA GLU A 359 -17.29 0.50 21.21
C GLU A 359 -18.68 1.09 21.44
N LEU A 360 -19.22 1.82 20.45
CA LEU A 360 -20.45 2.60 20.55
C LEU A 360 -21.62 1.79 21.14
N LEU A 361 -21.83 0.57 20.64
CA LEU A 361 -22.94 -0.29 21.10
C LEU A 361 -22.85 -0.61 22.59
N ALA A 362 -21.69 -1.07 23.05
CA ALA A 362 -21.50 -1.42 24.46
C ALA A 362 -21.59 -0.21 25.38
N ARG A 363 -21.10 0.96 24.93
CA ARG A 363 -21.19 2.20 25.69
C ARG A 363 -22.63 2.69 25.81
N VAL A 364 -23.37 2.71 24.71
CA VAL A 364 -24.80 3.10 24.69
C VAL A 364 -25.65 2.18 25.58
N LEU A 365 -25.46 0.86 25.50
CA LEU A 365 -26.19 -0.08 26.35
C LEU A 365 -25.85 0.03 27.85
N GLY A 366 -24.71 0.66 28.17
CA GLY A 366 -24.32 0.96 29.55
C GLY A 366 -24.85 2.29 30.08
N MET A 367 -25.51 3.10 29.26
CA MET A 367 -26.07 4.39 29.68
C MET A 367 -27.37 4.21 30.45
N ASP A 368 -27.53 5.00 31.50
CA ASP A 368 -28.78 5.09 32.27
C ASP A 368 -29.71 6.12 31.59
N LEU A 369 -30.49 5.66 30.62
CA LEU A 369 -31.41 6.49 29.83
C LEU A 369 -32.87 6.15 30.13
N GLU A 370 -33.70 7.18 30.27
CA GLU A 370 -35.15 7.01 30.38
C GLU A 370 -35.73 6.39 29.09
N PRO A 371 -36.73 5.49 29.18
CA PRO A 371 -37.35 4.88 28.01
C PRO A 371 -37.82 5.92 26.98
N GLY A 372 -37.47 5.69 25.72
CA GLY A 372 -37.83 6.60 24.61
C GLY A 372 -36.92 7.81 24.45
N THR A 373 -35.90 7.99 25.31
CA THR A 373 -34.87 9.03 25.10
C THR A 373 -34.17 8.80 23.76
N PRO A 374 -34.20 9.76 22.82
CA PRO A 374 -33.49 9.62 21.56
C PRO A 374 -31.98 9.72 21.77
N ILE A 375 -31.22 8.98 20.95
CA ILE A 375 -29.76 8.99 20.90
C ILE A 375 -29.33 9.65 19.60
N ALA A 376 -28.56 10.73 19.70
CA ALA A 376 -27.92 11.37 18.56
C ALA A 376 -26.43 10.97 18.51
N VAL A 377 -26.00 10.37 17.40
CA VAL A 377 -24.60 9.99 17.16
C VAL A 377 -23.92 11.10 16.36
N SER A 378 -22.81 11.63 16.88
CA SER A 378 -22.02 12.71 16.28
C SER A 378 -20.68 12.19 15.78
N CYS A 379 -20.17 12.84 14.72
CA CYS A 379 -18.77 12.78 14.32
C CYS A 379 -18.31 14.18 13.86
N ALA A 380 -17.24 14.26 13.07
CA ALA A 380 -16.76 15.55 12.56
C ALA A 380 -17.63 16.08 11.42
N GLY A 381 -17.97 15.18 10.48
CA GLY A 381 -18.82 15.42 9.32
C GLY A 381 -19.99 14.45 9.31
N ARG A 382 -20.04 13.53 8.35
CA ARG A 382 -21.21 12.65 8.15
C ARG A 382 -20.94 11.16 8.33
N THR A 383 -19.86 10.67 7.73
CA THR A 383 -19.59 9.23 7.55
C THR A 383 -19.70 8.40 8.85
N ARG A 384 -18.92 8.73 9.88
CA ARG A 384 -18.86 7.92 11.11
C ARG A 384 -20.14 7.99 11.93
N SER A 385 -20.85 9.12 11.95
CA SER A 385 -22.13 9.23 12.64
C SER A 385 -23.21 8.41 11.96
N ILE A 386 -23.24 8.37 10.62
CA ILE A 386 -24.14 7.49 9.87
C ILE A 386 -23.88 6.02 10.20
N ILE A 387 -22.64 5.56 10.05
CA ILE A 387 -22.28 4.16 10.34
C ILE A 387 -22.54 3.81 11.80
N GLY A 388 -22.22 4.70 12.73
CA GLY A 388 -22.50 4.52 14.16
C GLY A 388 -23.99 4.43 14.47
N ALA A 389 -24.80 5.35 13.94
CA ALA A 389 -26.25 5.33 14.12
C ALA A 389 -26.86 4.05 13.53
N GLN A 390 -26.48 3.69 12.31
CA GLN A 390 -26.97 2.49 11.66
C GLN A 390 -26.52 1.21 12.38
N THR A 391 -25.33 1.21 13.00
CA THR A 391 -24.87 0.09 13.85
C THR A 391 -25.82 -0.14 15.03
N LEU A 392 -26.23 0.92 15.72
CA LEU A 392 -27.16 0.81 16.85
C LEU A 392 -28.55 0.34 16.39
N ILE A 393 -29.03 0.84 15.24
CA ILE A 393 -30.31 0.43 14.63
C ILE A 393 -30.28 -1.05 14.27
N ASP A 394 -29.25 -1.49 13.55
CA ASP A 394 -29.08 -2.89 13.12
C ASP A 394 -28.93 -3.85 14.32
N ALA A 395 -28.24 -3.42 15.37
CA ALA A 395 -28.12 -4.16 16.63
C ALA A 395 -29.42 -4.17 17.45
N GLY A 396 -30.47 -3.50 16.97
CA GLY A 396 -31.82 -3.48 17.55
C GLY A 396 -31.91 -2.71 18.86
N VAL A 397 -31.12 -1.65 19.04
CA VAL A 397 -31.20 -0.78 20.22
C VAL A 397 -32.62 -0.23 20.39
N ASP A 398 -33.14 -0.29 21.61
CA ASP A 398 -34.56 -0.01 21.90
C ASP A 398 -34.92 1.48 21.89
N PHE A 399 -33.92 2.35 21.80
CA PHE A 399 -34.06 3.81 21.76
C PHE A 399 -34.14 4.31 20.32
N PRO A 400 -34.86 5.42 20.05
CA PRO A 400 -34.76 6.10 18.76
C PRO A 400 -33.33 6.56 18.52
N VAL A 401 -32.72 6.15 17.41
CA VAL A 401 -31.33 6.51 17.06
C VAL A 401 -31.35 7.43 15.84
N LEU A 402 -30.58 8.52 15.92
CA LEU A 402 -30.37 9.48 14.84
C LEU A 402 -28.88 9.76 14.67
N ALA A 403 -28.42 10.06 13.45
CA ALA A 403 -27.14 10.68 13.22
C ALA A 403 -27.29 12.21 13.28
N LEU A 404 -26.37 12.90 13.99
CA LEU A 404 -26.28 14.35 13.95
C LEU A 404 -25.79 14.77 12.57
N GLU A 405 -26.65 15.47 11.84
CA GLU A 405 -26.40 15.93 10.48
C GLU A 405 -25.15 16.82 10.46
N ASN A 406 -24.17 16.43 9.65
CA ASN A 406 -22.90 17.14 9.45
C ASN A 406 -22.02 17.31 10.71
N GLY A 407 -22.37 16.65 11.82
CA GLY A 407 -21.51 16.54 13.00
C GLY A 407 -21.07 17.88 13.59
N THR A 408 -19.82 17.93 14.09
CA THR A 408 -19.23 19.16 14.65
C THR A 408 -19.11 20.29 13.63
N MET A 409 -18.95 19.98 12.34
CA MET A 409 -18.92 20.99 11.28
C MET A 409 -20.30 21.64 11.11
N GLY A 410 -21.36 20.83 11.07
CA GLY A 410 -22.75 21.31 11.06
C GLY A 410 -23.07 22.19 12.26
N TRP A 411 -22.61 21.78 13.45
CA TRP A 411 -22.76 22.56 14.69
C TRP A 411 -22.11 23.94 14.58
N LYS A 412 -20.84 24.01 14.13
CA LYS A 412 -20.16 25.30 13.90
C LYS A 412 -20.83 26.15 12.81
N LEU A 413 -21.30 25.52 11.73
CA LEU A 413 -21.99 26.21 10.63
C LEU A 413 -23.34 26.80 11.09
N ALA A 414 -23.98 26.21 12.09
CA ALA A 414 -25.17 26.73 12.75
C ALA A 414 -24.88 27.86 13.75
N GLY A 415 -23.62 28.33 13.83
CA GLY A 415 -23.19 29.43 14.69
C GLY A 415 -22.93 29.04 16.15
N GLU A 416 -22.86 27.75 16.45
CA GLU A 416 -22.69 27.26 17.82
C GLU A 416 -21.24 27.03 18.21
N GLU A 417 -20.98 27.11 19.52
CA GLU A 417 -19.69 26.80 20.10
C GLU A 417 -19.55 25.29 20.37
N LEU A 418 -18.35 24.77 20.09
CA LEU A 418 -17.94 23.42 20.48
C LEU A 418 -17.27 23.46 21.85
N ALA A 419 -17.36 22.37 22.59
CA ALA A 419 -16.60 22.16 23.82
C ALA A 419 -15.21 21.57 23.50
N GLU A 420 -14.26 21.80 24.40
CA GLU A 420 -12.88 21.29 24.36
C GLU A 420 -12.58 20.49 25.63
N GLY A 421 -11.61 19.58 25.56
CA GLY A 421 -11.19 18.73 26.67
C GLY A 421 -12.14 17.57 26.96
N VAL A 422 -11.93 16.96 28.11
CA VAL A 422 -12.78 15.89 28.68
C VAL A 422 -13.15 16.31 30.10
N ASP A 423 -14.45 16.35 30.40
CA ASP A 423 -14.92 16.63 31.76
C ASP A 423 -14.55 15.49 32.72
N ASP A 424 -14.54 14.24 32.23
CA ASP A 424 -14.03 13.03 32.90
C ASP A 424 -13.67 11.96 31.85
N ALA A 425 -12.65 11.13 32.10
CA ALA A 425 -12.31 9.99 31.24
C ALA A 425 -13.48 8.99 31.23
N ALA A 426 -14.01 8.67 30.04
CA ALA A 426 -15.17 7.81 29.93
C ALA A 426 -14.85 6.39 30.44
N ALA A 427 -15.54 5.99 31.52
CA ALA A 427 -15.36 4.67 32.11
C ALA A 427 -15.58 3.55 31.07
N PRO A 428 -14.84 2.43 31.16
CA PRO A 428 -15.07 1.30 30.28
C PRO A 428 -16.50 0.78 30.43
N PRO A 429 -17.11 0.21 29.37
CA PRO A 429 -18.44 -0.36 29.44
C PRO A 429 -18.57 -1.36 30.59
N SER A 430 -19.72 -1.34 31.26
CA SER A 430 -19.98 -2.29 32.36
C SER A 430 -19.97 -3.74 31.83
N PRO A 431 -19.62 -4.74 32.66
CA PRO A 431 -19.66 -6.13 32.24
C PRO A 431 -21.05 -6.60 31.76
N SER A 432 -22.13 -5.96 32.21
CA SER A 432 -23.48 -6.28 31.71
C SER A 432 -23.69 -5.73 30.31
N ALA A 433 -23.32 -4.46 30.08
CA ALA A 433 -23.44 -3.83 28.78
C ALA A 433 -22.60 -4.54 27.71
N LEU A 434 -21.39 -5.00 28.06
CA LEU A 434 -20.56 -5.82 27.16
C LEU A 434 -21.24 -7.16 26.81
N ARG A 435 -21.85 -7.84 27.78
CA ARG A 435 -22.58 -9.09 27.50
C ARG A 435 -23.78 -8.86 26.58
N ASP A 436 -24.55 -7.81 26.82
CA ASP A 436 -25.71 -7.48 26.00
C ASP A 436 -25.30 -7.06 24.58
N ALA A 437 -24.22 -6.29 24.45
CA ALA A 437 -23.61 -5.96 23.17
C ALA A 437 -23.13 -7.21 22.43
N ALA A 438 -22.47 -8.15 23.11
CA ALA A 438 -21.99 -9.39 22.51
C ALA A 438 -23.13 -10.26 21.98
N VAL A 439 -24.25 -10.35 22.73
CA VAL A 439 -25.45 -11.08 22.28
C VAL A 439 -26.07 -10.44 21.04
N ARG A 440 -26.26 -9.12 21.06
CA ARG A 440 -26.86 -8.38 19.92
C ARG A 440 -25.96 -8.44 18.68
N THR A 441 -24.66 -8.24 18.88
CA THR A 441 -23.68 -8.30 17.79
C THR A 441 -23.60 -9.69 17.19
N ARG A 442 -23.58 -10.76 18.00
CA ARG A 442 -23.58 -12.13 17.49
C ARG A 442 -24.84 -12.43 16.69
N ARG A 443 -26.01 -12.01 17.16
CA ARG A 443 -27.26 -12.13 16.39
C ARG A 443 -27.19 -11.40 15.06
N LEU A 444 -26.64 -10.17 15.04
CA LEU A 444 -26.46 -9.40 13.81
C LEU A 444 -25.51 -10.13 12.85
N ALA A 445 -24.34 -10.55 13.33
CA ALA A 445 -23.36 -11.31 12.58
C ALA A 445 -23.94 -12.60 11.98
N ASP A 446 -24.67 -13.39 12.77
CA ASP A 446 -25.32 -14.62 12.31
C ASP A 446 -26.38 -14.34 11.22
N THR A 447 -27.15 -13.25 11.39
CA THR A 447 -28.20 -12.85 10.43
C THR A 447 -27.60 -12.45 9.08
N HIS A 448 -26.42 -11.81 9.08
CA HIS A 448 -25.73 -11.35 7.87
C HIS A 448 -24.62 -12.29 7.41
N GLY A 449 -24.46 -13.47 8.03
CA GLY A 449 -23.48 -14.48 7.63
C GLY A 449 -22.02 -14.02 7.75
N VAL A 450 -21.70 -13.23 8.78
CA VAL A 450 -20.32 -12.82 9.06
C VAL A 450 -19.51 -14.07 9.46
N PRO A 451 -18.45 -14.42 8.71
CA PRO A 451 -17.68 -15.62 8.99
C PRO A 451 -16.78 -15.41 10.22
N VAL A 452 -16.80 -16.41 11.10
CA VAL A 452 -15.96 -16.47 12.29
C VAL A 452 -14.93 -17.57 12.09
N ILE A 453 -13.67 -17.26 12.35
CA ILE A 453 -12.55 -18.21 12.21
C ILE A 453 -11.94 -18.55 13.57
N GLY A 454 -11.17 -19.64 13.63
CA GLY A 454 -10.36 -19.99 14.80
C GLY A 454 -8.86 -19.78 14.58
N GLU A 455 -8.08 -19.99 15.63
CA GLU A 455 -6.61 -19.91 15.61
C GLU A 455 -5.96 -20.84 14.58
N ALA A 456 -6.55 -22.02 14.33
CA ALA A 456 -6.05 -22.97 13.35
C ALA A 456 -6.21 -22.46 11.91
N ASP A 457 -7.34 -21.80 11.61
CA ASP A 457 -7.59 -21.19 10.31
C ASP A 457 -6.62 -20.04 10.07
N LEU A 458 -6.47 -19.16 11.08
CA LEU A 458 -5.53 -18.04 11.03
C LEU A 458 -4.09 -18.52 10.80
N ALA A 459 -3.63 -19.54 11.53
CA ALA A 459 -2.29 -20.10 11.36
C ALA A 459 -2.09 -20.68 9.94
N GLY A 460 -3.12 -21.33 9.38
CA GLY A 460 -3.10 -21.81 8.00
C GLY A 460 -2.97 -20.67 6.99
N TRP A 461 -3.69 -19.58 7.18
CA TRP A 461 -3.68 -18.42 6.28
C TRP A 461 -2.44 -17.54 6.38
N LEU A 462 -1.80 -17.49 7.55
CA LEU A 462 -0.51 -16.81 7.72
C LEU A 462 0.66 -17.60 7.13
N GLY A 463 0.52 -18.93 6.99
CA GLY A 463 1.48 -19.79 6.30
C GLY A 463 1.25 -19.92 4.79
N ASP A 464 0.18 -19.33 4.26
CA ASP A 464 -0.23 -19.39 2.86
C ASP A 464 0.33 -18.19 2.08
N ASP A 465 1.28 -18.44 1.18
CA ASP A 465 1.93 -17.42 0.35
C ASP A 465 1.18 -17.12 -0.97
N SER A 466 0.01 -17.73 -1.17
CA SER A 466 -0.82 -17.55 -2.38
C SER A 466 -1.82 -16.39 -2.27
N ARG A 467 -2.08 -15.89 -1.05
CA ARG A 467 -3.05 -14.83 -0.77
C ARG A 467 -2.54 -13.92 0.36
N THR A 468 -2.84 -12.64 0.26
CA THR A 468 -2.54 -11.61 1.25
C THR A 468 -3.54 -11.74 2.41
N THR A 469 -3.04 -11.74 3.65
CA THR A 469 -3.87 -11.81 4.86
C THR A 469 -3.46 -10.68 5.80
N TYR A 470 -4.34 -9.70 5.98
CA TYR A 470 -4.22 -8.69 7.02
C TYR A 470 -4.81 -9.21 8.33
N VAL A 471 -4.17 -8.90 9.46
CA VAL A 471 -4.65 -9.29 10.79
C VAL A 471 -4.55 -8.10 11.72
N PHE A 472 -5.71 -7.61 12.16
CA PHE A 472 -5.80 -6.43 13.00
C PHE A 472 -6.45 -6.77 14.34
N ASP A 473 -5.92 -6.21 15.41
CA ASP A 473 -6.66 -6.03 16.65
C ASP A 473 -7.50 -4.76 16.53
N VAL A 474 -8.82 -4.93 16.60
CA VAL A 474 -9.78 -3.84 16.41
C VAL A 474 -10.30 -3.25 17.72
N SER A 475 -9.70 -3.66 18.85
CA SER A 475 -9.97 -3.09 20.15
C SER A 475 -9.58 -1.62 20.22
N SER A 476 -10.05 -0.94 21.26
CA SER A 476 -9.62 0.43 21.56
C SER A 476 -8.12 0.51 21.84
N PRO A 477 -7.47 1.67 21.64
CA PRO A 477 -6.06 1.83 21.98
C PRO A 477 -5.74 1.42 23.42
N ALA A 478 -6.61 1.76 24.37
CA ALA A 478 -6.48 1.35 25.77
C ALA A 478 -6.65 -0.17 25.94
N GLY A 479 -7.58 -0.81 25.22
CA GLY A 479 -7.78 -2.25 25.22
C GLY A 479 -6.58 -3.01 24.66
N TYR A 480 -6.06 -2.57 23.51
CA TYR A 480 -4.84 -3.12 22.91
C TYR A 480 -3.64 -2.99 23.86
N ALA A 481 -3.45 -1.82 24.46
CA ALA A 481 -2.35 -1.59 25.39
C ALA A 481 -2.45 -2.43 26.68
N ALA A 482 -3.67 -2.68 27.15
CA ALA A 482 -3.93 -3.53 28.31
C ALA A 482 -3.60 -5.01 28.05
N GLY A 483 -3.72 -5.47 26.80
CA GLY A 483 -3.33 -6.82 26.41
C GLY A 483 -3.91 -7.23 25.06
N HIS A 484 -3.04 -7.61 24.12
CA HIS A 484 -3.42 -8.11 22.80
C HIS A 484 -2.66 -9.39 22.44
N ARG A 485 -3.18 -10.14 21.48
CA ARG A 485 -2.50 -11.32 20.93
C ARG A 485 -1.22 -10.90 20.19
N PRO A 486 -0.08 -11.57 20.43
CA PRO A 486 1.16 -11.31 19.70
C PRO A 486 1.00 -11.31 18.18
N GLY A 487 1.65 -10.34 17.54
CA GLY A 487 1.70 -10.21 16.08
C GLY A 487 0.44 -9.60 15.42
N LEU A 488 -0.51 -9.11 16.20
CA LEU A 488 -1.64 -8.32 15.68
C LEU A 488 -1.27 -6.84 15.61
N ALA A 489 -1.57 -6.17 14.49
CA ALA A 489 -1.45 -4.72 14.40
C ALA A 489 -2.68 -4.04 14.99
N SER A 490 -2.49 -2.97 15.77
CA SER A 490 -3.62 -2.18 16.31
C SER A 490 -4.28 -1.37 15.19
N ALA A 491 -5.58 -1.59 14.97
CA ALA A 491 -6.40 -0.77 14.09
C ALA A 491 -7.84 -0.72 14.63
N PRO A 492 -8.17 0.20 15.56
CA PRO A 492 -9.48 0.28 16.18
C PRO A 492 -10.60 0.25 15.15
N GLY A 493 -11.63 -0.58 15.37
CA GLY A 493 -12.57 -1.01 14.32
C GLY A 493 -13.23 0.14 13.54
N GLY A 494 -13.67 1.18 14.23
CA GLY A 494 -14.26 2.37 13.59
C GLY A 494 -13.27 3.13 12.69
N GLN A 495 -11.99 3.20 13.09
CA GLN A 495 -10.95 3.82 12.26
C GLN A 495 -10.54 2.90 11.10
N LEU A 496 -10.49 1.58 11.28
CA LEU A 496 -10.22 0.65 10.19
C LEU A 496 -11.28 0.76 9.07
N ILE A 497 -12.56 0.86 9.44
CA ILE A 497 -13.66 1.10 8.48
C ILE A 497 -13.48 2.46 7.78
N GLN A 498 -13.13 3.49 8.54
CA GLN A 498 -12.96 4.86 8.02
C GLN A 498 -11.71 5.04 7.16
N GLU A 499 -10.61 4.33 7.43
CA GLU A 499 -9.28 4.55 6.85
C GLU A 499 -8.82 3.39 5.95
N LEU A 500 -9.78 2.59 5.46
CA LEU A 500 -9.55 1.27 4.88
C LEU A 500 -8.41 1.21 3.85
N THR A 501 -8.42 2.10 2.86
CA THR A 501 -7.41 2.14 1.79
C THR A 501 -6.02 2.53 2.27
N ALA A 502 -5.91 3.24 3.40
CA ALA A 502 -4.64 3.59 4.02
C ALA A 502 -4.08 2.47 4.92
N ARG A 503 -4.93 1.51 5.33
CA ARG A 503 -4.55 0.36 6.19
C ARG A 503 -4.37 -0.92 5.38
N THR A 504 -5.05 -1.06 4.25
CA THR A 504 -5.08 -2.26 3.42
C THR A 504 -4.79 -1.90 1.96
N ALA A 505 -3.52 -1.99 1.57
CA ALA A 505 -3.09 -1.63 0.22
C ALA A 505 -3.55 -2.60 -0.88
N VAL A 506 -4.04 -3.80 -0.50
CA VAL A 506 -4.51 -4.85 -1.40
C VAL A 506 -6.03 -5.03 -1.21
N PRO A 507 -6.88 -4.42 -2.06
CA PRO A 507 -8.34 -4.44 -1.94
C PRO A 507 -9.01 -5.81 -1.79
N SER A 508 -8.45 -6.85 -2.44
CA SER A 508 -8.98 -8.22 -2.49
C SER A 508 -8.35 -9.18 -1.47
N ALA A 509 -7.51 -8.66 -0.57
CA ALA A 509 -6.89 -9.45 0.49
C ALA A 509 -7.93 -9.96 1.51
N ARG A 510 -7.57 -11.03 2.22
CA ARG A 510 -8.29 -11.45 3.43
C ARG A 510 -8.03 -10.43 4.54
N ILE A 511 -9.07 -10.04 5.26
CA ILE A 511 -8.95 -9.18 6.45
C ILE A 511 -9.48 -9.94 7.66
N VAL A 512 -8.61 -10.25 8.61
CA VAL A 512 -8.99 -10.84 9.90
C VAL A 512 -8.99 -9.74 10.95
N VAL A 513 -10.13 -9.54 11.61
CA VAL A 513 -10.28 -8.58 12.70
C VAL A 513 -10.53 -9.31 14.01
N ALA A 514 -9.75 -8.95 15.03
CA ALA A 514 -9.68 -9.67 16.29
C ALA A 514 -9.99 -8.75 17.48
N ASP A 515 -10.58 -9.32 18.52
CA ASP A 515 -10.83 -8.62 19.77
C ASP A 515 -10.92 -9.58 20.97
N SER A 516 -11.32 -9.04 22.12
CA SER A 516 -11.43 -9.79 23.38
C SER A 516 -12.76 -10.48 23.61
N ASP A 517 -13.86 -10.05 23.00
CA ASP A 517 -15.21 -10.50 23.40
C ASP A 517 -16.18 -10.73 22.24
N GLY A 518 -15.74 -10.46 21.01
CA GLY A 518 -16.52 -10.59 19.80
C GLY A 518 -17.38 -9.38 19.47
N VAL A 519 -17.46 -8.34 20.32
CA VAL A 519 -18.29 -7.16 20.00
C VAL A 519 -17.67 -6.38 18.85
N GLN A 520 -16.40 -5.98 18.98
CA GLN A 520 -15.75 -5.09 18.03
C GLN A 520 -15.33 -5.83 16.77
N SER A 521 -14.83 -7.07 16.89
CA SER A 521 -14.43 -7.90 15.75
C SER A 521 -15.61 -8.24 14.83
N LEU A 522 -16.75 -8.65 15.38
CA LEU A 522 -17.93 -8.97 14.59
C LEU A 522 -18.57 -7.73 13.95
N LEU A 523 -18.67 -6.60 14.67
CA LEU A 523 -19.17 -5.34 14.09
C LEU A 523 -18.24 -4.82 12.98
N THR A 524 -16.93 -4.91 13.17
CA THR A 524 -15.98 -4.47 12.15
C THR A 524 -16.06 -5.36 10.91
N ALA A 525 -16.07 -6.69 11.09
CA ALA A 525 -16.20 -7.62 9.98
C ALA A 525 -17.53 -7.45 9.24
N TYR A 526 -18.64 -7.20 9.96
CA TYR A 526 -19.94 -6.89 9.36
C TYR A 526 -19.85 -5.71 8.37
N TRP A 527 -19.30 -4.58 8.81
CA TRP A 527 -19.19 -3.40 7.95
C TRP A 527 -18.20 -3.59 6.81
N LEU A 528 -17.03 -4.18 7.06
CA LEU A 528 -16.05 -4.45 6.01
C LEU A 528 -16.63 -5.35 4.91
N ARG A 529 -17.46 -6.34 5.26
CA ARG A 529 -18.13 -7.19 4.27
C ARG A 529 -19.18 -6.44 3.45
N LEU A 530 -19.93 -5.53 4.06
CA LEU A 530 -20.86 -4.65 3.33
C LEU A 530 -20.12 -3.67 2.42
N MET A 531 -18.86 -3.36 2.70
CA MET A 531 -17.96 -2.60 1.83
C MET A 531 -17.30 -3.48 0.73
N GLY A 532 -17.75 -4.72 0.55
CA GLY A 532 -17.22 -5.65 -0.46
C GLY A 532 -15.88 -6.31 -0.10
N ARG A 533 -15.43 -6.26 1.17
CA ARG A 533 -14.16 -6.86 1.59
C ARG A 533 -14.30 -8.31 2.06
N ASP A 534 -13.26 -9.10 1.83
CA ASP A 534 -13.13 -10.48 2.31
C ASP A 534 -12.75 -10.52 3.79
N ALA A 535 -13.67 -10.09 4.66
CA ALA A 535 -13.43 -9.90 6.08
C ALA A 535 -13.99 -11.04 6.97
N PHE A 536 -13.24 -11.35 8.04
CA PHE A 536 -13.48 -12.44 9.00
C PHE A 536 -13.27 -11.96 10.43
N ALA A 537 -14.11 -12.41 11.35
CA ALA A 537 -13.96 -12.11 12.77
C ALA A 537 -13.20 -13.25 13.50
N LEU A 538 -12.28 -12.86 14.37
CA LEU A 538 -11.62 -13.73 15.34
C LEU A 538 -11.96 -13.25 16.77
N PRO A 539 -13.15 -13.57 17.28
CA PRO A 539 -13.52 -13.23 18.65
C PRO A 539 -12.64 -14.00 19.64
N ASP A 540 -12.51 -13.47 20.86
CA ASP A 540 -11.76 -14.09 21.96
C ASP A 540 -10.24 -14.21 21.72
N ALA A 541 -9.68 -13.59 20.67
CA ALA A 541 -8.26 -13.62 20.33
C ALA A 541 -7.38 -13.07 21.46
N ASN A 542 -7.86 -12.04 22.13
CA ASN A 542 -7.15 -11.36 23.22
C ASN A 542 -7.47 -11.96 24.59
N ARG A 543 -7.75 -13.26 24.65
CA ARG A 543 -7.95 -14.02 25.90
C ARG A 543 -6.86 -15.07 26.06
N GLY A 544 -6.26 -15.15 27.25
CA GLY A 544 -5.36 -16.26 27.58
C GLY A 544 -4.11 -15.84 28.36
N ARG A 545 -3.10 -16.71 28.36
CA ARG A 545 -1.88 -16.56 29.17
C ARG A 545 -0.72 -15.84 28.48
N TRP A 546 -0.86 -15.51 27.19
CA TRP A 546 0.22 -14.97 26.36
C TRP A 546 -0.29 -13.75 25.59
N LEU A 547 -0.51 -12.65 26.33
CA LEU A 547 -0.83 -11.36 25.74
C LEU A 547 0.41 -10.47 25.80
N GLU A 548 0.63 -9.70 24.75
CA GLU A 548 1.57 -8.60 24.71
C GLU A 548 0.90 -7.34 25.25
N THR A 549 1.69 -6.50 25.91
CA THR A 549 1.28 -5.15 26.32
C THR A 549 2.19 -4.19 25.59
N SER A 550 1.61 -3.27 24.82
CA SER A 550 2.37 -2.26 24.09
C SER A 550 1.65 -0.93 24.15
N SER A 551 2.42 0.14 24.36
CA SER A 551 1.93 1.50 24.12
C SER A 551 2.16 1.95 22.67
N ASP A 552 2.80 1.12 21.85
CA ASP A 552 3.04 1.41 20.44
C ASP A 552 1.73 1.22 19.68
N VAL A 553 0.93 2.29 19.67
CA VAL A 553 -0.19 2.42 18.76
C VAL A 553 0.40 2.71 17.37
N GLU A 554 -0.02 1.96 16.36
CA GLU A 554 0.41 2.20 14.98
C GLU A 554 0.17 3.67 14.63
N ALA A 555 1.19 4.34 14.09
CA ALA A 555 1.09 5.76 13.75
C ALA A 555 -0.10 5.99 12.81
N GLU A 556 -0.87 7.05 13.07
CA GLU A 556 -1.96 7.42 12.17
C GLU A 556 -1.40 7.67 10.75
N PRO A 557 -2.06 7.17 9.70
CA PRO A 557 -1.67 7.48 8.34
C PRO A 557 -1.64 9.00 8.13
N ALA A 558 -0.68 9.49 7.34
CA ALA A 558 -0.67 10.90 6.92
C ALA A 558 -2.04 11.31 6.38
N ARG A 559 -2.48 12.52 6.75
CA ARG A 559 -3.72 13.14 6.31
C ARG A 559 -3.52 14.62 6.00
N PRO A 560 -4.27 15.21 5.06
CA PRO A 560 -4.32 16.66 4.89
C PRO A 560 -4.91 17.33 6.14
N ALA A 561 -4.67 18.64 6.25
CA ALA A 561 -5.35 19.47 7.25
C ALA A 561 -6.87 19.41 7.03
N LYS A 562 -7.61 19.10 8.09
CA LYS A 562 -9.08 19.03 8.04
C LYS A 562 -9.66 20.44 7.84
N PRO A 563 -10.86 20.56 7.25
CA PRO A 563 -11.48 21.86 6.99
C PRO A 563 -11.57 22.78 8.21
N TYR A 564 -11.86 22.20 9.37
CA TYR A 564 -11.98 22.90 10.64
C TYR A 564 -10.65 23.21 11.35
N GLU A 565 -9.52 22.69 10.84
CA GLU A 565 -8.17 23.02 11.30
C GLU A 565 -7.60 24.24 10.55
N ARG A 566 -8.27 24.71 9.49
CA ARG A 566 -7.84 25.89 8.72
C ARG A 566 -7.99 27.18 9.53
N THR A 567 -6.99 28.05 9.45
CA THR A 567 -7.01 29.37 10.12
C THR A 567 -7.72 30.46 9.30
N VAL A 568 -7.88 30.23 7.99
CA VAL A 568 -8.54 31.15 7.04
C VAL A 568 -9.65 30.38 6.32
N ASP A 569 -10.81 31.02 6.15
CA ASP A 569 -11.99 30.50 5.44
C ASP A 569 -12.51 29.13 5.92
N ALA A 570 -12.27 28.80 7.20
CA ALA A 570 -12.63 27.50 7.79
C ALA A 570 -14.10 27.13 7.58
N LEU A 571 -15.04 28.09 7.75
CA LEU A 571 -16.46 27.84 7.55
C LEU A 571 -16.80 27.51 6.09
N GLN A 572 -16.14 28.17 5.12
CA GLN A 572 -16.36 27.85 3.72
C GLN A 572 -15.79 26.48 3.38
N ALA A 573 -14.57 26.18 3.85
CA ALA A 573 -13.96 24.87 3.68
C ALA A 573 -14.81 23.72 4.29
N MET A 574 -15.48 23.97 5.42
CA MET A 574 -16.42 23.00 6.01
C MET A 574 -17.64 22.78 5.11
N ARG A 575 -18.20 23.84 4.50
CA ARG A 575 -19.31 23.72 3.54
C ARG A 575 -18.89 22.93 2.31
N ASP A 576 -17.78 23.32 1.68
CA ASP A 576 -17.25 22.65 0.49
C ASP A 576 -16.99 21.16 0.75
N TYR A 577 -16.49 20.82 1.94
CA TYR A 577 -16.25 19.43 2.34
C TYR A 577 -17.54 18.63 2.56
N ILE A 578 -18.58 19.24 3.15
CA ILE A 578 -19.88 18.57 3.33
C ILE A 578 -20.57 18.36 1.99
N GLU A 579 -20.56 19.36 1.11
CA GLU A 579 -21.06 19.25 -0.26
C GLU A 579 -20.33 18.14 -1.01
N TRP A 580 -19.00 18.09 -0.90
CA TRP A 580 -18.20 17.00 -1.44
C TRP A 580 -18.61 15.62 -0.91
N GLU A 581 -18.81 15.45 0.42
CA GLU A 581 -19.26 14.16 0.97
C GLU A 581 -20.62 13.75 0.37
N LEU A 582 -21.57 14.68 0.27
CA LEU A 582 -22.90 14.44 -0.32
C LEU A 582 -22.82 14.04 -1.80
N ASP A 583 -21.97 14.72 -2.57
CA ASP A 583 -21.78 14.44 -4.00
C ASP A 583 -21.16 13.05 -4.27
N LEU A 584 -20.57 12.39 -3.27
CA LEU A 584 -20.03 11.04 -3.43
C LEU A 584 -21.09 10.00 -3.79
N LEU A 585 -22.35 10.23 -3.42
CA LEU A 585 -23.46 9.34 -3.76
C LEU A 585 -23.63 9.18 -5.28
N ASP A 586 -23.38 10.25 -6.03
CA ASP A 586 -23.48 10.27 -7.49
C ASP A 586 -22.16 9.92 -8.19
N ARG A 587 -21.02 10.06 -7.49
CA ARG A 587 -19.67 9.87 -8.06
C ARG A 587 -19.11 8.46 -7.90
N VAL A 588 -19.53 7.73 -6.87
CA VAL A 588 -19.10 6.35 -6.61
C VAL A 588 -20.33 5.46 -6.63
N ASP A 589 -20.41 4.55 -7.60
CA ASP A 589 -21.57 3.68 -7.75
C ASP A 589 -21.72 2.71 -6.55
N ALA A 590 -22.96 2.47 -6.12
CA ALA A 590 -23.32 1.49 -5.09
C ALA A 590 -22.84 0.07 -5.43
N ALA A 591 -22.74 -0.26 -6.73
CA ALA A 591 -22.18 -1.52 -7.22
C ALA A 591 -20.72 -1.74 -6.79
N SER A 592 -19.96 -0.66 -6.52
CA SER A 592 -18.60 -0.73 -5.97
C SER A 592 -18.55 -1.42 -4.60
N PHE A 593 -19.69 -1.48 -3.90
CA PHE A 593 -19.85 -2.10 -2.59
C PHE A 593 -20.71 -3.37 -2.63
N GLY A 594 -21.26 -3.74 -3.80
CA GLY A 594 -22.23 -4.84 -3.93
C GLY A 594 -23.56 -4.55 -3.23
N LEU A 595 -24.02 -3.29 -3.27
CA LEU A 595 -25.26 -2.81 -2.66
C LEU A 595 -26.40 -2.61 -3.68
N ASP A 596 -26.26 -3.14 -4.90
CA ASP A 596 -27.21 -3.00 -6.01
C ASP A 596 -28.48 -3.88 -5.91
#